data_AF-D9S777-F1
#
_entry.id   AF-D9S777-F1
#
_cell.length_a   1.000
_cell.length_b   1.000
_cell.length_c   1.000
_cell.angle_alpha   90.00
_cell.angle_beta   90.00
_cell.angle_gamma   90.00
#
_symmetry.space_group_name_H-M   'P 1'
#
loop_
_entity.id
_entity.type
_entity.pdbx_description
1 polymer ?
#
loop_
_entity_poly.entity_id
_entity_poly.type
_entity_poly.pdbx_seq_one_letter_code
_entity_poly.pdbx_strand_id
1 'polypeptide(L)'
;MIVNLKTLSLGFVLASFMLSGCSSITMLRTKEMRAVGDDVIAKNDSAYKALSAENAALRAELDSVKAQLDASAVAQKRLQAEVTVLSNRMSEETVRRDTRQEEIIYRLDLLLGKSDKILAKKVVVNNGVASAVMEPDANAEKMVEAETMFNAAHSDYHRGEYKLAYNGFKQVYELVKKGEMAEGALYWMSLCLMEANQPAKAKTLLTNLVDSNPNGMKACAGMYKLASIYGNECNLDRKKQYLQMILSNNTCASTPELEQAAISLQEMLDFKSSDGRSATEICREQMR
;
A
#
# COMPACT_ATOMS: atom_id res chain seq x y z
N MET A 1 41.76 -67.89 98.09
CA MET A 1 41.01 -66.66 98.44
C MET A 1 41.81 -65.48 97.92
N ILE A 2 41.35 -64.50 97.15
CA ILE A 2 40.04 -64.10 96.60
C ILE A 2 40.42 -63.34 95.31
N VAL A 3 39.98 -63.80 94.14
CA VAL A 3 40.17 -63.06 92.89
C VAL A 3 39.20 -61.88 92.89
N ASN A 4 39.74 -60.69 92.67
CA ASN A 4 39.07 -59.39 92.82
C ASN A 4 37.85 -59.26 91.88
N LEU A 5 36.65 -59.39 92.44
CA LEU A 5 35.36 -59.33 91.73
C LEU A 5 34.93 -57.90 91.35
N LYS A 6 35.71 -56.85 91.72
CA LYS A 6 35.35 -55.44 91.51
C LYS A 6 35.80 -54.83 90.18
N THR A 7 36.76 -55.44 89.47
CA THR A 7 37.25 -54.91 88.18
C THR A 7 36.44 -55.40 86.98
N LEU A 8 35.59 -56.42 87.15
CA LEU A 8 34.78 -56.98 86.07
C LEU A 8 33.45 -56.22 85.85
N SER A 9 32.91 -55.55 86.88
CA SER A 9 31.63 -54.83 86.77
C SER A 9 31.74 -53.46 86.10
N LEU A 10 32.92 -52.81 86.14
CA LEU A 10 33.12 -51.50 85.54
C LEU A 10 33.28 -51.55 84.01
N GLY A 11 33.81 -52.66 83.47
CA GLY A 11 33.95 -52.87 82.02
C GLY A 11 32.62 -53.10 81.32
N PHE A 12 31.65 -53.74 81.99
CA PHE A 12 30.35 -54.07 81.38
C PHE A 12 29.41 -52.85 81.28
N VAL A 13 29.51 -51.92 82.24
CA VAL A 13 28.72 -50.67 82.22
C VAL A 13 29.25 -49.69 81.16
N LEU A 14 30.57 -49.64 80.94
CA LEU A 14 31.17 -48.79 79.90
C LEU A 14 30.91 -49.31 78.47
N ALA A 15 30.90 -50.62 78.28
CA ALA A 15 30.58 -51.24 76.98
C ALA A 15 29.10 -51.04 76.58
N SER A 16 28.17 -50.98 77.55
CA SER A 16 26.74 -50.80 77.28
C SER A 16 26.37 -49.37 76.85
N PHE A 17 27.16 -48.36 77.23
CA PHE A 17 26.97 -46.96 76.79
C PHE A 17 27.55 -46.67 75.39
N MET A 18 28.58 -47.41 74.96
CA MET A 18 29.17 -47.25 73.62
C MET A 18 28.30 -47.85 72.51
N LEU A 19 27.53 -48.90 72.80
CA LEU A 19 26.64 -49.55 71.81
C LEU A 19 25.28 -48.82 71.63
N SER A 20 24.82 -48.06 72.62
CA SER A 20 23.58 -47.25 72.51
C SER A 20 23.79 -45.90 71.81
N GLY A 21 25.03 -45.40 71.74
CA GLY A 21 25.38 -44.16 71.04
C GLY A 21 25.41 -44.28 69.50
N CYS A 22 25.76 -45.45 68.96
CA CYS A 22 25.88 -45.65 67.50
C CYS A 22 24.54 -45.95 66.79
N SER A 23 23.50 -46.38 67.50
CA SER A 23 22.18 -46.62 66.89
C SER A 23 21.44 -45.32 66.56
N SER A 24 21.57 -44.31 67.43
CA SER A 24 20.87 -43.03 67.29
C SER A 24 21.37 -42.20 66.09
N ILE A 25 22.67 -42.23 65.78
CA ILE A 25 23.25 -41.46 64.67
C ILE A 25 22.92 -42.07 63.29
N THR A 26 22.80 -43.39 63.23
CA THR A 26 22.43 -44.12 62.01
C THR A 26 20.92 -43.98 61.72
N MET A 27 20.10 -43.88 62.78
CA MET A 27 18.66 -43.65 62.65
C MET A 27 18.32 -42.21 62.22
N LEU A 28 19.11 -41.20 62.64
CA LEU A 28 18.89 -39.82 62.20
C LEU A 28 19.20 -39.65 60.70
N ARG A 29 20.35 -40.18 60.23
CA ARG A 29 20.72 -40.11 58.80
C ARG A 29 19.73 -40.80 57.87
N THR A 30 19.12 -41.90 58.32
CA THR A 30 18.10 -42.61 57.51
C THR A 30 16.77 -41.88 57.46
N LYS A 31 16.42 -41.10 58.50
CA LYS A 31 15.23 -40.21 58.47
C LYS A 31 15.43 -39.01 57.53
N GLU A 32 16.59 -38.36 57.61
CA GLU A 32 16.92 -37.23 56.73
C GLU A 32 16.97 -37.65 55.25
N MET A 33 17.60 -38.79 54.93
CA MET A 33 17.63 -39.29 53.55
C MET A 33 16.25 -39.69 53.01
N ARG A 34 15.36 -40.22 53.86
CA ARG A 34 13.97 -40.49 53.46
C ARG A 34 13.20 -39.19 53.22
N ALA A 35 13.35 -38.20 54.10
CA ALA A 35 12.71 -36.90 53.92
C ALA A 35 13.17 -36.20 52.62
N VAL A 36 14.46 -36.28 52.28
CA VAL A 36 14.98 -35.77 51.01
C VAL A 36 14.44 -36.58 49.83
N GLY A 37 14.34 -37.91 49.94
CA GLY A 37 13.73 -38.76 48.92
C GLY A 37 12.27 -38.41 48.65
N ASP A 38 11.48 -38.23 49.70
CA ASP A 38 10.07 -37.85 49.61
C ASP A 38 9.88 -36.44 49.03
N ASP A 39 10.75 -35.48 49.39
CA ASP A 39 10.75 -34.13 48.80
C ASP A 39 11.12 -34.15 47.31
N VAL A 40 12.12 -34.95 46.92
CA VAL A 40 12.49 -35.11 45.51
C VAL A 40 11.36 -35.75 44.71
N ILE A 41 10.70 -36.78 45.24
CA ILE A 41 9.55 -37.42 44.60
C ILE A 41 8.39 -36.42 44.46
N ALA A 42 8.06 -35.66 45.51
CA ALA A 42 7.01 -34.66 45.47
C ALA A 42 7.30 -33.53 44.46
N LYS A 43 8.56 -33.07 44.39
CA LYS A 43 9.01 -32.08 43.39
C LYS A 43 8.95 -32.65 41.98
N ASN A 44 9.37 -33.89 41.78
CA ASN A 44 9.31 -34.55 40.49
C ASN A 44 7.86 -34.75 40.03
N ASP A 45 6.97 -35.23 40.89
CA ASP A 45 5.55 -35.41 40.59
C ASP A 45 4.85 -34.08 40.29
N SER A 46 5.18 -33.02 41.02
CA SER A 46 4.64 -31.68 40.74
C SER A 46 5.17 -31.12 39.43
N ALA A 47 6.44 -31.34 39.08
CA ALA A 47 7.01 -30.98 37.78
C ALA A 47 6.36 -31.78 36.63
N TYR A 48 6.16 -33.09 36.78
CA TYR A 48 5.48 -33.92 35.78
C TYR A 48 4.03 -33.48 35.55
N LYS A 49 3.30 -33.12 36.62
CA LYS A 49 1.95 -32.58 36.51
C LYS A 49 1.92 -31.23 35.81
N ALA A 50 2.83 -30.32 36.17
CA ALA A 50 2.96 -29.02 35.52
C ALA A 50 3.27 -29.16 34.02
N LEU A 51 4.24 -30.02 33.68
CA LEU A 51 4.62 -30.31 32.29
C LEU A 51 3.47 -30.97 31.51
N SER A 52 2.72 -31.88 32.13
CA SER A 52 1.54 -32.48 31.50
C SER A 52 0.42 -31.46 31.26
N ALA A 53 0.23 -30.51 32.17
CA ALA A 53 -0.75 -29.44 32.03
C ALA A 53 -0.34 -28.46 30.90
N GLU A 54 0.93 -28.10 30.83
CA GLU A 54 1.49 -27.27 29.76
C GLU A 54 1.35 -27.95 28.39
N ASN A 55 1.67 -29.24 28.28
CA ASN A 55 1.46 -30.01 27.05
C ASN A 55 0.00 -30.08 26.62
N ALA A 56 -0.94 -30.17 27.57
CA ALA A 56 -2.37 -30.14 27.27
C ALA A 56 -2.80 -28.75 26.77
N ALA A 57 -2.30 -27.67 27.37
CA ALA A 57 -2.56 -26.30 26.93
C ALA A 57 -2.00 -26.05 25.52
N LEU A 58 -0.76 -26.44 25.24
CA LEU A 58 -0.15 -26.31 23.91
C LEU A 58 -0.90 -27.10 22.84
N ARG A 59 -1.41 -28.29 23.16
CA ARG A 59 -2.26 -29.06 22.23
C ARG A 59 -3.56 -28.33 21.92
N ALA A 60 -4.19 -27.73 22.92
CA ALA A 60 -5.40 -26.93 22.72
C ALA A 60 -5.14 -25.69 21.86
N GLU A 61 -4.00 -25.01 22.03
CA GLU A 61 -3.59 -23.91 21.16
C GLU A 61 -3.34 -24.39 19.72
N LEU A 62 -2.65 -25.52 19.53
CA LEU A 62 -2.39 -26.09 18.21
C LEU A 62 -3.69 -26.45 17.48
N ASP A 63 -4.64 -27.06 18.19
CA ASP A 63 -5.97 -27.38 17.64
C ASP A 63 -6.74 -26.09 17.27
N SER A 64 -6.63 -25.04 18.09
CA SER A 64 -7.25 -23.74 17.80
C SER A 64 -6.65 -23.08 16.55
N VAL A 65 -5.32 -23.03 16.44
CA VAL A 65 -4.62 -22.46 15.29
C VAL A 65 -4.92 -23.26 14.02
N LYS A 66 -4.98 -24.59 14.12
CA LYS A 66 -5.35 -25.45 12.99
C LYS A 66 -6.78 -25.16 12.51
N ALA A 67 -7.73 -25.00 13.43
CA ALA A 67 -9.10 -24.63 13.08
C ALA A 67 -9.18 -23.24 12.41
N GLN A 68 -8.39 -22.27 12.86
CA GLN A 68 -8.29 -20.96 12.21
C GLN A 68 -7.68 -21.06 10.81
N LEU A 69 -6.64 -21.88 10.63
CA LEU A 69 -6.01 -22.11 9.33
C LEU A 69 -7.00 -22.73 8.34
N ASP A 70 -7.73 -23.77 8.75
CA ASP A 70 -8.74 -24.42 7.92
C ASP A 70 -9.88 -23.46 7.56
N ALA A 71 -10.34 -22.63 8.51
CA ALA A 71 -11.33 -21.59 8.25
C ALA A 71 -10.82 -20.55 7.23
N SER A 72 -9.56 -20.13 7.34
CA SER A 72 -8.93 -19.20 6.40
C SER A 72 -8.79 -19.79 5.00
N ALA A 73 -8.47 -21.09 4.88
CA ALA A 73 -8.35 -21.78 3.60
C ALA A 73 -9.70 -21.88 2.88
N VAL A 74 -10.80 -22.12 3.62
CA VAL A 74 -12.16 -22.09 3.07
C VAL A 74 -12.54 -20.68 2.61
N ALA A 75 -12.20 -19.64 3.38
CA ALA A 75 -12.44 -18.26 3.00
C ALA A 75 -11.67 -17.87 1.71
N GLN A 76 -10.40 -18.28 1.60
CA GLN A 76 -9.59 -18.06 0.40
C GLN A 76 -10.20 -18.72 -0.84
N LYS A 77 -10.70 -19.96 -0.73
CA LYS A 77 -11.36 -20.65 -1.84
C LYS A 77 -12.64 -19.93 -2.30
N ARG A 78 -13.44 -19.42 -1.36
CA ARG A 78 -14.64 -18.62 -1.68
C ARG A 78 -14.27 -17.33 -2.41
N LEU A 79 -13.27 -16.62 -1.90
CA LEU A 79 -12.78 -15.40 -2.53
C LEU A 79 -12.27 -15.67 -3.96
N GLN A 80 -11.51 -16.76 -4.16
CA GLN A 80 -11.05 -17.15 -5.50
C GLN A 80 -12.21 -17.44 -6.46
N ALA A 81 -13.28 -18.09 -5.98
CA ALA A 81 -14.47 -18.34 -6.78
C ALA A 81 -15.20 -17.03 -7.15
N GLU A 82 -15.35 -16.10 -6.19
CA GLU A 82 -15.95 -14.78 -6.43
C GLU A 82 -15.14 -13.97 -7.43
N VAL A 83 -13.81 -13.94 -7.30
CA VAL A 83 -12.90 -13.27 -8.25
C VAL A 83 -13.06 -13.86 -9.66
N THR A 84 -13.18 -15.18 -9.77
CA THR A 84 -13.36 -15.85 -11.08
C THR A 84 -14.70 -15.45 -11.72
N VAL A 85 -15.79 -15.42 -10.93
CA VAL A 85 -17.12 -14.99 -11.42
C VAL A 85 -17.10 -13.52 -11.83
N LEU A 86 -16.50 -12.65 -11.02
CA LEU A 86 -16.36 -11.23 -11.33
C LEU A 86 -15.52 -11.00 -12.60
N SER A 87 -14.42 -11.74 -12.74
CA SER A 87 -13.57 -11.69 -13.94
C SER A 87 -14.34 -12.07 -15.20
N ASN A 88 -15.13 -13.14 -15.14
CA ASN A 88 -15.96 -13.57 -16.28
C ASN A 88 -17.02 -12.52 -16.63
N ARG A 89 -17.70 -11.96 -15.62
CA ARG A 89 -18.69 -10.89 -15.81
C ARG A 89 -18.06 -9.62 -16.39
N MET A 90 -16.86 -9.26 -15.94
CA MET A 90 -16.12 -8.13 -16.49
C MET A 90 -15.78 -8.38 -17.96
N SER A 91 -15.28 -9.57 -18.30
CA SER A 91 -14.97 -9.94 -19.69
C SER A 91 -16.21 -9.87 -20.58
N GLU A 92 -17.38 -10.32 -20.10
CA GLU A 92 -18.64 -10.24 -20.85
C GLU A 92 -19.09 -8.79 -21.08
N GLU A 93 -19.00 -7.93 -20.05
CA GLU A 93 -19.30 -6.51 -20.18
C GLU A 93 -18.32 -5.79 -21.11
N THR A 94 -17.04 -6.19 -21.15
CA THR A 94 -16.06 -5.66 -22.11
C THR A 94 -16.46 -6.00 -23.54
N VAL A 95 -16.78 -7.27 -23.84
CA VAL A 95 -17.24 -7.68 -25.18
C VAL A 95 -18.54 -6.95 -25.58
N ARG A 96 -19.46 -6.76 -24.63
CA ARG A 96 -20.68 -5.97 -24.86
C ARG A 96 -20.38 -4.49 -25.12
N ARG A 97 -19.37 -3.93 -24.46
CA ARG A 97 -18.93 -2.55 -24.70
C ARG A 97 -18.27 -2.41 -26.07
N ASP A 98 -17.41 -3.34 -26.46
CA ASP A 98 -16.71 -3.32 -27.75
C ASP A 98 -17.72 -3.38 -28.91
N THR A 99 -18.68 -4.30 -28.83
CA THR A 99 -19.76 -4.40 -29.83
C THR A 99 -20.61 -3.13 -29.92
N ARG A 100 -20.91 -2.47 -28.78
CA ARG A 100 -21.59 -1.16 -28.79
C ARG A 100 -20.72 -0.06 -29.38
N GLN A 101 -19.41 -0.07 -29.13
CA GLN A 101 -18.48 0.89 -29.71
C GLN A 101 -18.41 0.74 -31.23
N GLU A 102 -18.33 -0.49 -31.74
CA GLU A 102 -18.38 -0.77 -33.18
C GLU A 102 -19.68 -0.26 -33.82
N GLU A 103 -20.83 -0.48 -33.15
CA GLU A 103 -22.12 0.04 -33.63
C GLU A 103 -22.14 1.58 -33.66
N ILE A 104 -21.61 2.23 -32.63
CA ILE A 104 -21.53 3.70 -32.58
C ILE A 104 -20.62 4.23 -33.69
N ILE A 105 -19.46 3.61 -33.91
CA ILE A 105 -18.53 3.98 -34.98
C ILE A 105 -19.20 3.85 -36.35
N TYR A 106 -19.92 2.75 -36.59
CA TYR A 106 -20.66 2.54 -37.83
C TYR A 106 -21.75 3.60 -38.04
N ARG A 107 -22.51 3.94 -36.99
CA ARG A 107 -23.52 5.00 -37.05
C ARG A 107 -22.89 6.37 -37.31
N LEU A 108 -21.72 6.65 -36.73
CA LEU A 108 -20.96 7.87 -36.97
C LEU A 108 -20.52 7.98 -38.43
N ASP A 109 -19.96 6.91 -38.99
CA ASP A 109 -19.51 6.86 -40.39
C ASP A 109 -20.69 7.06 -41.36
N LEU A 110 -21.84 6.46 -41.06
CA LEU A 110 -23.07 6.68 -41.83
C LEU A 110 -23.55 8.14 -41.77
N LEU A 111 -23.44 8.80 -40.60
CA LEU A 111 -23.80 10.19 -40.43
C LEU A 111 -22.83 11.12 -41.16
N LEU A 112 -21.52 10.85 -41.09
CA LEU A 112 -20.49 11.59 -41.82
C LEU A 112 -20.67 11.47 -43.33
N GLY A 113 -20.89 10.26 -43.85
CA GLY A 113 -21.18 10.06 -45.26
C GLY A 113 -22.49 10.71 -45.73
N LYS A 114 -23.48 10.87 -44.84
CA LYS A 114 -24.70 11.65 -45.12
C LYS A 114 -24.44 13.14 -45.07
N SER A 115 -23.66 13.65 -44.12
CA SER A 115 -23.30 15.06 -44.06
C SER A 115 -22.49 15.49 -45.28
N ASP A 116 -21.57 14.66 -45.76
CA ASP A 116 -20.78 14.95 -46.98
C ASP A 116 -21.67 15.01 -48.23
N LYS A 117 -22.66 14.12 -48.33
CA LYS A 117 -23.65 14.18 -49.42
C LYS A 117 -24.56 15.42 -49.32
N ILE A 118 -24.87 15.88 -48.11
CA ILE A 118 -25.65 17.11 -47.90
C ILE A 118 -24.80 18.33 -48.21
N LEU A 119 -23.52 18.37 -47.82
CA LEU A 119 -22.60 19.45 -48.16
C LEU A 119 -22.36 19.50 -49.68
N ALA A 120 -22.11 18.36 -50.33
CA ALA A 120 -21.96 18.27 -51.78
C ALA A 120 -23.24 18.68 -52.55
N LYS A 121 -24.43 18.42 -51.99
CA LYS A 121 -25.72 18.79 -52.60
C LYS A 121 -26.15 20.23 -52.28
N LYS A 122 -25.67 20.82 -51.17
CA LYS A 122 -25.99 22.20 -50.75
C LYS A 122 -25.07 23.25 -51.38
N VAL A 123 -23.89 22.87 -51.88
CA VAL A 123 -22.98 23.78 -52.63
C VAL A 123 -23.52 24.16 -54.03
N VAL A 124 -24.55 23.48 -54.57
CA VAL A 124 -25.09 23.76 -55.92
C VAL A 124 -26.38 24.61 -55.89
N VAL A 125 -26.98 24.93 -54.73
CA VAL A 125 -28.32 25.58 -54.69
C VAL A 125 -28.41 26.77 -53.72
N ASN A 126 -27.41 27.65 -53.63
CA ASN A 126 -27.68 28.96 -52.99
C ASN A 126 -26.75 30.08 -53.46
N ASN A 127 -27.03 30.61 -54.66
CA ASN A 127 -26.68 31.98 -55.00
C ASN A 127 -27.86 32.88 -54.61
N GLY A 128 -27.62 33.73 -53.60
CA GLY A 128 -28.48 34.85 -53.26
C GLY A 128 -29.49 34.55 -52.15
N VAL A 129 -29.12 34.81 -50.90
CA VAL A 129 -29.62 35.96 -50.11
C VAL A 129 -28.56 36.24 -49.05
N ALA A 130 -28.18 37.51 -48.92
CA ALA A 130 -27.36 38.02 -47.82
C ALA A 130 -28.08 37.74 -46.49
N SER A 131 -27.67 36.66 -45.83
CA SER A 131 -27.85 36.49 -44.40
C SER A 131 -26.51 36.85 -43.79
N ALA A 132 -26.51 37.79 -42.85
CA ALA A 132 -25.39 38.04 -41.96
C ALA A 132 -24.94 36.70 -41.39
N VAL A 133 -23.85 36.16 -41.95
CA VAL A 133 -23.17 35.01 -41.43
C VAL A 133 -22.61 35.50 -40.11
N MET A 134 -23.17 34.97 -39.01
CA MET A 134 -22.40 34.80 -37.79
C MET A 134 -21.07 34.20 -38.24
N GLU A 135 -19.99 34.99 -38.20
CA GLU A 135 -18.67 34.38 -38.25
C GLU A 135 -18.67 33.31 -37.17
N PRO A 136 -18.37 32.04 -37.50
CA PRO A 136 -18.03 31.11 -36.45
C PRO A 136 -16.87 31.77 -35.73
N ASP A 137 -17.09 32.09 -34.47
CA ASP A 137 -16.13 32.73 -33.59
C ASP A 137 -14.84 31.91 -33.74
N ALA A 138 -13.83 32.43 -34.42
CA ALA A 138 -12.63 31.66 -34.80
C ALA A 138 -11.91 31.07 -33.56
N ASN A 139 -12.28 31.57 -32.38
CA ASN A 139 -11.90 31.04 -31.09
C ASN A 139 -12.68 29.77 -30.69
N ALA A 140 -13.98 29.69 -30.98
CA ALA A 140 -14.80 28.50 -30.73
C ALA A 140 -14.36 27.32 -31.62
N GLU A 141 -14.04 27.57 -32.89
CA GLU A 141 -13.49 26.53 -33.78
C GLU A 141 -12.15 25.98 -33.25
N LYS A 142 -11.26 26.86 -32.78
CA LYS A 142 -9.99 26.47 -32.14
C LYS A 142 -10.19 25.68 -30.84
N MET A 143 -11.19 26.02 -30.04
CA MET A 143 -11.49 25.27 -28.81
C MET A 143 -12.02 23.87 -29.12
N VAL A 144 -12.91 23.75 -30.11
CA VAL A 144 -13.40 22.44 -30.58
C VAL A 144 -12.25 21.61 -31.14
N GLU A 145 -11.40 22.20 -31.97
CA GLU A 145 -10.21 21.54 -32.51
C GLU A 145 -9.28 21.06 -31.38
N ALA A 146 -8.97 21.94 -30.42
CA ALA A 146 -8.14 21.61 -29.26
C ALA A 146 -8.75 20.48 -28.41
N GLU A 147 -10.07 20.45 -28.24
CA GLU A 147 -10.77 19.37 -27.53
C GLU A 147 -10.67 18.03 -28.28
N THR A 148 -10.85 18.03 -29.60
CA THR A 148 -10.67 16.81 -30.42
C THR A 148 -9.25 16.28 -30.35
N MET A 149 -8.24 17.15 -30.41
CA MET A 149 -6.83 16.78 -30.26
C MET A 149 -6.52 16.27 -28.85
N PHE A 150 -7.12 16.88 -27.83
CA PHE A 150 -6.95 16.45 -26.43
C PHE A 150 -7.47 15.03 -26.23
N ASN A 151 -8.66 14.72 -26.76
CA ASN A 151 -9.25 13.39 -26.68
C ASN A 151 -8.44 12.33 -27.45
N ALA A 152 -7.91 12.70 -28.62
CA ALA A 152 -7.01 11.83 -29.39
C ALA A 152 -5.72 11.53 -28.61
N ALA A 153 -5.06 12.57 -28.07
CA ALA A 153 -3.85 12.41 -27.26
C ALA A 153 -4.09 11.56 -26.00
N HIS A 154 -5.25 11.68 -25.38
CA HIS A 154 -5.65 10.87 -24.24
C HIS A 154 -5.84 9.39 -24.61
N SER A 155 -6.39 9.11 -25.80
CA SER A 155 -6.47 7.75 -26.35
C SER A 155 -5.07 7.16 -26.57
N ASP A 156 -4.15 7.94 -27.14
CA ASP A 156 -2.75 7.51 -27.35
C ASP A 156 -2.04 7.22 -26.02
N TYR A 157 -2.30 8.03 -24.98
CA TYR A 157 -1.77 7.79 -23.63
C TYR A 157 -2.22 6.42 -23.09
N HIS A 158 -3.50 6.09 -23.22
CA HIS A 158 -4.04 4.81 -22.77
C HIS A 158 -3.57 3.61 -23.58
N ARG A 159 -3.13 3.82 -24.83
CA ARG A 159 -2.48 2.80 -25.66
C ARG A 159 -1.01 2.56 -25.31
N GLY A 160 -0.45 3.37 -24.40
CA GLY A 160 0.97 3.31 -24.03
C GLY A 160 1.88 4.09 -25.00
N GLU A 161 1.30 4.81 -25.96
CA GLU A 161 2.04 5.60 -26.96
C GLU A 161 2.43 6.97 -26.40
N TYR A 162 3.17 6.99 -25.28
CA TYR A 162 3.41 8.19 -24.48
C TYR A 162 4.11 9.32 -25.25
N LYS A 163 4.99 9.00 -26.21
CA LYS A 163 5.64 10.00 -27.06
C LYS A 163 4.66 10.67 -28.01
N LEU A 164 3.73 9.91 -28.58
CA LEU A 164 2.70 10.42 -29.47
C LEU A 164 1.70 11.27 -28.69
N ALA A 165 1.23 10.75 -27.54
CA ALA A 165 0.37 11.46 -26.61
C ALA A 165 0.96 12.80 -26.17
N TYR A 166 2.25 12.81 -25.79
CA TYR A 166 2.96 14.05 -25.44
C TYR A 166 2.91 15.10 -26.56
N ASN A 167 3.15 14.69 -27.81
CA ASN A 167 3.10 15.59 -28.96
C ASN A 167 1.67 16.09 -29.24
N GLY A 168 0.66 15.26 -29.00
CA GLY A 168 -0.75 15.66 -29.09
C GLY A 168 -1.12 16.71 -28.04
N PHE A 169 -0.81 16.47 -26.77
CA PHE A 169 -1.04 17.45 -25.71
C PHE A 169 -0.23 18.74 -25.89
N LYS A 170 1.00 18.64 -26.43
CA LYS A 170 1.80 19.81 -26.78
C LYS A 170 1.11 20.68 -27.82
N GLN A 171 0.52 20.08 -28.86
CA GLN A 171 -0.25 20.82 -29.88
C GLN A 171 -1.48 21.50 -29.26
N VAL A 172 -2.20 20.79 -28.38
CA VAL A 172 -3.32 21.38 -27.62
C VAL A 172 -2.86 22.61 -26.82
N TYR A 173 -1.74 22.50 -26.12
CA TYR A 173 -1.18 23.63 -25.36
C TYR A 173 -0.72 24.79 -26.25
N GLU A 174 -0.17 24.51 -27.44
CA GLU A 174 0.24 25.53 -28.41
C GLU A 174 -0.96 26.28 -29.01
N LEU A 175 -2.08 25.57 -29.23
CA LEU A 175 -3.35 26.13 -29.67
C LEU A 175 -4.04 26.93 -28.56
N VAL A 176 -4.07 26.38 -27.34
CA VAL A 176 -4.75 26.95 -26.17
C VAL A 176 -3.73 27.16 -25.05
N LYS A 177 -3.09 28.33 -25.06
CA LYS A 177 -1.95 28.66 -24.16
C LYS A 177 -2.36 29.04 -22.74
N LYS A 178 -3.64 29.25 -22.46
CA LYS A 178 -4.17 29.71 -21.17
C LYS A 178 -5.52 29.04 -20.85
N GLY A 179 -5.85 29.00 -19.57
CA GLY A 179 -7.11 28.44 -19.07
C GLY A 179 -7.00 26.95 -18.73
N GLU A 180 -8.14 26.37 -18.39
CA GLU A 180 -8.25 25.01 -17.84
C GLU A 180 -7.71 23.93 -18.78
N MET A 181 -7.93 24.09 -20.09
CA MET A 181 -7.41 23.15 -21.09
C MET A 181 -5.89 23.21 -21.20
N ALA A 182 -5.29 24.40 -21.03
CA ALA A 182 -3.84 24.57 -21.03
C ALA A 182 -3.21 23.91 -19.79
N GLU A 183 -3.82 24.08 -18.62
CA GLU A 183 -3.43 23.39 -17.39
C GLU A 183 -3.56 21.87 -17.54
N GLY A 184 -4.68 21.40 -18.10
CA GLY A 184 -4.90 19.99 -18.41
C GLY A 184 -3.84 19.43 -19.32
N ALA A 185 -3.51 20.12 -20.42
CA ALA A 185 -2.49 19.70 -21.36
C ALA A 185 -1.11 19.60 -20.70
N LEU A 186 -0.69 20.61 -19.93
CA LEU A 186 0.58 20.59 -19.19
C LEU A 186 0.64 19.43 -18.19
N TYR A 187 -0.45 19.17 -17.46
CA TYR A 187 -0.54 18.05 -16.56
C TYR A 187 -0.38 16.72 -17.29
N TRP A 188 -1.12 16.47 -18.37
CA TRP A 188 -1.02 15.22 -19.13
C TRP A 188 0.33 15.06 -19.84
N MET A 189 0.93 16.14 -20.35
CA MET A 189 2.29 16.13 -20.87
C MET A 189 3.29 15.64 -19.80
N SER A 190 3.14 16.08 -18.56
CA SER A 190 4.00 15.64 -17.48
C SER A 190 3.83 14.15 -17.18
N LEU A 191 2.59 13.63 -17.19
CA LEU A 191 2.33 12.19 -17.01
C LEU A 191 2.94 11.37 -18.14
N CYS A 192 2.79 11.81 -19.40
CA CYS A 192 3.46 11.16 -20.54
C CYS A 192 4.97 11.07 -20.34
N LEU A 193 5.60 12.13 -19.82
CA LEU A 193 7.04 12.13 -19.55
C LEU A 193 7.43 11.22 -18.38
N MET A 194 6.58 11.11 -17.34
CA MET A 194 6.80 10.16 -16.24
C MET A 194 6.77 8.72 -16.75
N GLU A 195 5.76 8.36 -17.54
CA GLU A 195 5.62 7.02 -18.14
C GLU A 195 6.73 6.73 -19.16
N ALA A 196 7.22 7.76 -19.86
CA ALA A 196 8.36 7.66 -20.76
C ALA A 196 9.74 7.63 -20.04
N ASN A 197 9.75 7.40 -18.72
CA ASN A 197 10.94 7.36 -17.86
C ASN A 197 11.81 8.63 -17.93
N GLN A 198 11.17 9.80 -18.06
CA GLN A 198 11.79 11.13 -18.08
C GLN A 198 11.27 12.02 -16.93
N PRO A 199 11.41 11.59 -15.66
CA PRO A 199 10.86 12.31 -14.51
C PRO A 199 11.48 13.71 -14.33
N ALA A 200 12.73 13.90 -14.74
CA ALA A 200 13.40 15.20 -14.68
C ALA A 200 12.69 16.27 -15.53
N LYS A 201 12.23 15.91 -16.74
CA LYS A 201 11.49 16.82 -17.61
C LYS A 201 10.05 17.00 -17.12
N ALA A 202 9.42 15.93 -16.63
CA ALA A 202 8.10 16.00 -16.03
C ALA A 202 8.06 16.99 -14.85
N LYS A 203 9.09 16.95 -13.99
CA LYS A 203 9.27 17.86 -12.87
C LYS A 203 9.26 19.32 -13.33
N THR A 204 10.01 19.67 -14.38
CA THR A 204 10.03 21.04 -14.91
C THR A 204 8.65 21.50 -15.40
N LEU A 205 7.90 20.64 -16.10
CA LEU A 205 6.55 20.98 -16.56
C LEU A 205 5.57 21.15 -15.39
N LEU A 206 5.62 20.26 -14.41
CA LEU A 206 4.76 20.34 -13.24
C LEU A 206 5.07 21.54 -12.35
N THR A 207 6.36 21.88 -12.19
CA THR A 207 6.76 23.10 -11.48
C THR A 207 6.20 24.32 -12.19
N ASN A 208 6.32 24.39 -13.52
CA ASN A 208 5.72 25.49 -14.28
C ASN A 208 4.19 25.54 -14.11
N LEU A 209 3.49 24.39 -14.18
CA LEU A 209 2.04 24.31 -13.97
C LEU A 209 1.64 24.91 -12.60
N VAL A 210 2.33 24.51 -11.53
CA VAL A 210 2.04 24.94 -10.16
C VAL A 210 2.39 26.41 -9.95
N ASP A 211 3.50 26.87 -10.51
CA ASP A 211 3.96 28.26 -10.38
C ASP A 211 3.07 29.22 -11.19
N SER A 212 2.62 28.81 -12.37
CA SER A 212 1.76 29.64 -13.23
C SER A 212 0.31 29.66 -12.79
N ASN A 213 -0.20 28.54 -12.24
CA ASN A 213 -1.59 28.37 -11.86
C ASN A 213 -1.72 27.70 -10.47
N PRO A 214 -1.34 28.39 -9.37
CA PRO A 214 -1.33 27.80 -8.03
C PRO A 214 -2.72 27.40 -7.50
N ASN A 215 -3.78 28.01 -8.03
CA ASN A 215 -5.18 27.75 -7.68
C ASN A 215 -5.96 27.09 -8.83
N GLY A 216 -5.26 26.62 -9.86
CA GLY A 216 -5.85 25.96 -11.02
C GLY A 216 -6.44 24.59 -10.66
N MET A 217 -7.34 24.08 -11.51
CA MET A 217 -7.98 22.77 -11.28
C MET A 217 -6.97 21.62 -11.22
N LYS A 218 -5.83 21.75 -11.91
CA LYS A 218 -4.75 20.75 -11.91
C LYS A 218 -3.59 21.09 -10.98
N ALA A 219 -3.68 22.18 -10.21
CA ALA A 219 -2.61 22.60 -9.32
C ALA A 219 -2.36 21.56 -8.21
N CYS A 220 -3.40 21.10 -7.52
CA CYS A 220 -3.31 20.12 -6.44
C CYS A 220 -2.75 18.78 -6.94
N ALA A 221 -3.27 18.29 -8.07
CA ALA A 221 -2.78 17.10 -8.76
C ALA A 221 -1.30 17.24 -9.16
N GLY A 222 -0.91 18.41 -9.68
CA GLY A 222 0.48 18.70 -10.05
C GLY A 222 1.42 18.74 -8.85
N MET A 223 1.01 19.39 -7.75
CA MET A 223 1.76 19.42 -6.49
C MET A 223 1.95 18.00 -5.92
N TYR A 224 0.90 17.17 -5.97
CA TYR A 224 0.98 15.80 -5.47
C TYR A 224 1.91 14.94 -6.32
N LYS A 225 1.86 15.09 -7.65
CA LYS A 225 2.80 14.40 -8.56
C LYS A 225 4.25 14.87 -8.35
N LEU A 226 4.48 16.16 -8.12
CA LEU A 226 5.81 16.66 -7.73
C LEU A 226 6.29 16.01 -6.42
N ALA A 227 5.44 15.94 -5.40
CA ALA A 227 5.77 15.31 -4.14
C ALA A 227 6.16 13.83 -4.32
N SER A 228 5.45 13.10 -5.20
CA SER A 228 5.79 11.72 -5.57
C SER A 228 7.14 11.61 -6.26
N ILE A 229 7.44 12.50 -7.22
CA ILE A 229 8.76 12.53 -7.90
C ILE A 229 9.88 12.78 -6.88
N TYR A 230 9.72 13.77 -5.99
CA TYR A 230 10.72 14.03 -4.94
C TYR A 230 10.84 12.89 -3.94
N GLY A 231 9.76 12.18 -3.64
CA GLY A 231 9.78 10.96 -2.85
C GLY A 231 10.65 9.88 -3.47
N ASN A 232 10.51 9.64 -4.78
CA ASN A 232 11.31 8.67 -5.53
C ASN A 232 12.78 9.09 -5.63
N GLU A 233 13.07 10.40 -5.65
CA GLU A 233 14.44 10.95 -5.56
C GLU A 233 15.01 10.93 -4.12
N CYS A 234 14.28 10.36 -3.16
CA CYS A 234 14.59 10.42 -1.73
C CYS A 234 14.83 11.84 -1.20
N ASN A 235 14.22 12.84 -1.83
CA ASN A 235 14.21 14.23 -1.37
C ASN A 235 12.95 14.47 -0.51
N LEU A 236 13.00 13.96 0.72
CA LEU A 236 11.86 14.00 1.63
C LEU A 236 11.50 15.42 2.09
N ASP A 237 12.47 16.34 2.13
CA ASP A 237 12.22 17.75 2.47
C ASP A 237 11.33 18.41 1.42
N ARG A 238 11.66 18.24 0.13
CA ARG A 238 10.83 18.75 -0.97
C ARG A 238 9.49 18.04 -1.03
N LYS A 239 9.45 16.71 -0.84
CA LYS A 239 8.19 15.96 -0.74
C LYS A 239 7.28 16.60 0.32
N LYS A 240 7.80 16.78 1.55
CA LYS A 240 7.06 17.39 2.66
C LYS A 240 6.56 18.79 2.31
N GLN A 241 7.40 19.62 1.70
CA GLN A 241 7.04 20.99 1.30
C GLN A 241 5.80 21.00 0.39
N TYR A 242 5.78 20.20 -0.69
CA TYR A 242 4.64 20.16 -1.61
C TYR A 242 3.39 19.57 -0.97
N LEU A 243 3.52 18.56 -0.11
CA LEU A 243 2.36 18.01 0.61
C LEU A 243 1.75 19.04 1.58
N GLN A 244 2.59 19.84 2.26
CA GLN A 244 2.12 20.94 3.11
C GLN A 244 1.45 22.06 2.29
N MET A 245 1.96 22.35 1.08
CA MET A 245 1.32 23.31 0.19
C MET A 245 -0.12 22.88 -0.16
N ILE A 246 -0.34 21.59 -0.44
CA ILE A 246 -1.68 21.05 -0.73
C ILE A 246 -2.60 21.24 0.49
N LEU A 247 -2.14 20.93 1.70
CA LEU A 247 -2.93 21.12 2.93
C LEU A 247 -3.25 22.58 3.24
N SER A 248 -2.34 23.50 2.89
CA SER A 248 -2.53 24.93 3.12
C SER A 248 -3.41 25.60 2.06
N ASN A 249 -3.59 24.97 0.90
CA ASN A 249 -4.32 25.55 -0.21
C ASN A 249 -5.83 25.25 -0.11
N ASN A 250 -6.64 26.30 -0.03
CA ASN A 250 -8.09 26.18 0.11
C ASN A 250 -8.76 25.53 -1.12
N THR A 251 -8.19 25.68 -2.33
CA THR A 251 -8.75 25.07 -3.54
C THR A 251 -8.55 23.56 -3.56
N CYS A 252 -7.59 23.05 -2.79
CA CYS A 252 -7.34 21.63 -2.67
C CYS A 252 -8.26 20.96 -1.65
N ALA A 253 -9.02 21.71 -0.84
CA ALA A 253 -9.82 21.17 0.26
C ALA A 253 -10.86 20.12 -0.17
N SER A 254 -11.41 20.23 -1.39
CA SER A 254 -12.40 19.29 -1.94
C SER A 254 -11.80 18.22 -2.86
N THR A 255 -10.48 18.20 -3.01
CA THR A 255 -9.78 17.31 -3.95
C THR A 255 -9.28 16.05 -3.26
N PRO A 256 -9.24 14.88 -3.94
CA PRO A 256 -8.71 13.64 -3.36
C PRO A 256 -7.24 13.77 -2.99
N GLU A 257 -6.50 14.66 -3.64
CA GLU A 257 -5.09 14.93 -3.35
C GLU A 257 -4.85 15.45 -1.93
N LEU A 258 -5.82 16.13 -1.31
CA LEU A 258 -5.71 16.60 0.08
C LEU A 258 -5.62 15.43 1.05
N GLU A 259 -6.52 14.47 0.91
CA GLU A 259 -6.56 13.26 1.74
C GLU A 259 -5.28 12.44 1.53
N GLN A 260 -4.88 12.24 0.28
CA GLN A 260 -3.64 11.54 -0.05
C GLN A 260 -2.40 12.24 0.52
N ALA A 261 -2.38 13.57 0.50
CA ALA A 261 -1.29 14.35 1.07
C ALA A 261 -1.24 14.26 2.59
N ALA A 262 -2.40 14.26 3.27
CA ALA A 262 -2.49 14.08 4.71
C ALA A 262 -1.97 12.70 5.14
N ILE A 263 -2.39 11.63 4.46
CA ILE A 263 -1.92 10.26 4.70
C ILE A 263 -0.40 10.18 4.49
N SER A 264 0.09 10.69 3.35
CA SER A 264 1.53 10.68 3.04
C SER A 264 2.37 11.42 4.09
N LEU A 265 1.86 12.52 4.64
CA LEU A 265 2.53 13.25 5.71
C LEU A 265 2.49 12.50 7.03
N GLN A 266 1.36 11.86 7.35
CA GLN A 266 1.22 11.04 8.55
C GLN A 266 2.20 9.86 8.52
N GLU A 267 2.33 9.16 7.39
CA GLU A 267 3.33 8.09 7.20
C GLU A 267 4.76 8.59 7.43
N MET A 268 5.07 9.80 6.98
CA MET A 268 6.39 10.42 7.21
C MET A 268 6.63 10.76 8.68
N LEU A 269 5.59 11.11 9.44
CA LEU A 269 5.68 11.41 10.88
C LEU A 269 5.75 10.15 11.73
N ASP A 270 5.02 9.11 11.34
CA ASP A 270 4.96 7.83 12.06
C ASP A 270 6.19 6.96 11.81
N PHE A 271 7.01 7.31 10.80
CA PHE A 271 8.26 6.63 10.53
C PHE A 271 9.20 6.67 11.74
N LYS A 272 9.46 5.50 12.31
CA LYS A 272 10.44 5.29 13.37
C LYS A 272 11.49 4.29 12.88
N SER A 273 12.75 4.72 12.80
CA SER A 273 13.84 3.79 12.52
C SER A 273 14.24 3.03 13.77
N SER A 274 14.42 1.70 13.64
CA SER A 274 14.95 0.83 14.69
C SER A 274 16.44 1.03 14.94
N ASP A 275 17.18 1.62 13.99
CA ASP A 275 18.63 1.82 14.03
C ASP A 275 19.05 3.30 14.15
N GLY A 276 18.08 4.20 14.37
CA GLY A 276 18.33 5.63 14.54
C GLY A 276 18.61 6.41 13.26
N ARG A 277 18.64 5.76 12.09
CA ARG A 277 18.82 6.44 10.80
C ARG A 277 17.57 7.22 10.40
N SER A 278 17.79 8.32 9.67
CA SER A 278 16.71 9.12 9.10
C SER A 278 16.00 8.38 7.96
N ALA A 279 14.72 8.68 7.74
CA ALA A 279 13.94 8.15 6.62
C ALA A 279 14.64 8.37 5.26
N THR A 280 15.33 9.51 5.13
CA THR A 280 16.08 9.88 3.93
C THR A 280 17.29 8.95 3.69
N GLU A 281 18.01 8.56 4.75
CA GLU A 281 19.15 7.65 4.65
C GLU A 281 18.71 6.24 4.24
N ILE A 282 17.62 5.75 4.85
CA ILE A 282 17.05 4.44 4.53
C ILE A 282 16.54 4.40 3.08
N CYS A 283 15.86 5.46 2.63
CA CYS A 283 15.43 5.57 1.24
C CYS A 283 16.60 5.51 0.25
N ARG A 284 17.69 6.25 0.52
CA ARG A 284 18.86 6.26 -0.37
C ARG A 284 19.59 4.92 -0.39
N GLU A 285 19.58 4.18 0.72
CA GLU A 285 20.15 2.84 0.77
C GLU A 285 19.34 1.85 -0.05
N GLN A 286 18.01 1.92 -0.02
CA GLN A 286 17.13 1.06 -0.83
C GLN A 286 17.22 1.32 -2.34
N MET A 287 17.75 2.49 -2.75
CA MET A 287 17.96 2.87 -4.14
C MET A 287 19.32 2.44 -4.71
N ARG A 288 20.23 1.90 -3.88
CA ARG A 288 21.53 1.35 -4.30
C ARG A 288 21.45 -0.14 -4.58
#